data_AF-A0A1C5R0W3-F1
#
_entry.id   AF-A0A1C5R0W3-F1
#
_cell.length_a   1.000
_cell.length_b   1.000
_cell.length_c   1.000
_cell.angle_alpha   90.00
_cell.angle_beta   90.00
_cell.angle_gamma   90.00
#
_symmetry.space_group_name_H-M   'P 1'
#
loop_
_entity.id
_entity.type
_entity.pdbx_description
1 polymer ?
#
loop_
_entity_poly.entity_id
_entity_poly.type
_entity_poly.pdbx_seq_one_letter_code
_entity_poly.pdbx_strand_id
1 'polypeptide(L)'
;MLEKLIVMLTHNDVTVEDAKEIFEANKDLPVQNWGFKDVGLEPGKMKELCAMMKEAGKTTYLEVVTYSEEECLRGAKLAVECGFDCLLGTIYYDSVMDYVKTTDLKYFPFVGKVSQSPSILEGSCDYMLEQA
;
A
#
# COMPACT_ATOMS: atom_id res chain seq x y z
N MET A 1 16.76 -9.99 10.41
CA MET A 1 15.70 -9.14 9.86
C MET A 1 15.09 -9.88 8.67
N LEU A 2 13.78 -10.07 8.64
CA LEU A 2 13.09 -10.67 7.49
C LEU A 2 12.71 -9.55 6.51
N GLU A 3 13.65 -9.12 5.66
CA GLU A 3 13.41 -8.03 4.69
C GLU A 3 12.42 -8.41 3.56
N LYS A 4 12.21 -9.71 3.32
CA LYS A 4 11.36 -10.22 2.23
C LYS A 4 9.88 -10.40 2.59
N LEU A 5 9.46 -9.99 3.78
CA LEU A 5 8.08 -10.12 4.26
C LEU A 5 7.49 -8.73 4.51
N ILE A 6 6.27 -8.52 4.04
CA ILE A 6 5.40 -7.42 4.45
C ILE A 6 4.27 -8.01 5.30
N VAL A 7 4.16 -7.58 6.56
CA VAL A 7 3.02 -7.95 7.40
C VAL A 7 1.87 -6.98 7.11
N MET A 8 0.79 -7.50 6.55
CA MET A 8 -0.41 -6.73 6.24
C MET A 8 -1.45 -6.91 7.36
N LEU A 9 -1.88 -5.80 7.97
CA LEU A 9 -2.85 -5.79 9.07
C LEU A 9 -4.30 -5.86 8.55
N THR A 10 -4.62 -6.96 7.86
CA THR A 10 -5.88 -7.12 7.15
C THR A 10 -6.55 -8.46 7.44
N HIS A 11 -7.87 -8.50 7.33
CA HIS A 11 -8.69 -9.71 7.37
C HIS A 11 -9.82 -9.58 6.36
N ASN A 12 -10.02 -10.59 5.51
CA ASN A 12 -10.99 -10.57 4.40
C ASN A 12 -10.89 -9.31 3.52
N ASP A 13 -9.66 -8.96 3.14
CA ASP A 13 -9.36 -7.82 2.24
C ASP A 13 -9.66 -6.42 2.82
N VAL A 14 -9.83 -6.32 4.15
CA VAL A 14 -10.12 -5.07 4.86
C VAL A 14 -9.13 -4.91 6.01
N THR A 15 -8.66 -3.68 6.26
CA THR A 15 -7.84 -3.37 7.43
C THR A 15 -8.63 -3.63 8.70
N VAL A 16 -8.04 -4.39 9.63
CA VAL A 16 -8.71 -4.73 10.90
C VAL A 16 -8.85 -3.50 11.81
N GLU A 17 -9.97 -3.40 12.54
CA GLU A 17 -10.27 -2.23 13.37
C GLU A 17 -9.25 -2.04 14.51
N ASP A 18 -8.67 -3.15 15.00
CA ASP A 18 -7.68 -3.24 16.07
C ASP A 18 -6.22 -3.28 15.55
N ALA A 19 -5.99 -2.80 14.32
CA ALA A 19 -4.67 -2.82 13.70
C ALA A 19 -3.60 -2.09 14.53
N LYS A 20 -3.99 -1.05 15.27
CA LYS A 20 -3.09 -0.29 16.15
C LYS A 20 -2.61 -1.14 17.33
N GLU A 21 -3.53 -1.84 17.97
CA GLU A 21 -3.27 -2.75 19.08
C GLU A 21 -2.41 -3.93 18.63
N ILE A 22 -2.73 -4.51 17.48
CA ILE A 22 -1.95 -5.61 16.89
C ILE A 22 -0.53 -5.14 16.56
N PHE A 23 -0.37 -3.97 15.94
CA PHE A 23 0.95 -3.44 15.65
C PHE A 23 1.75 -3.19 16.93
N GLU A 24 1.16 -2.51 17.91
CA GLU A 24 1.83 -2.18 19.17
C GLU A 24 2.32 -3.44 19.91
N ALA A 25 1.51 -4.50 19.93
CA ALA A 25 1.88 -5.77 20.56
C ALA A 25 3.00 -6.53 19.82
N ASN A 26 3.27 -6.20 18.55
CA ASN A 26 4.16 -6.96 17.67
C ASN A 26 5.29 -6.13 17.03
N LYS A 27 5.41 -4.83 17.34
CA LYS A 27 6.38 -3.91 16.70
C LYS A 27 7.83 -4.34 16.88
N ASP A 28 8.14 -5.07 17.95
CA ASP A 28 9.49 -5.55 18.26
C ASP A 28 9.86 -6.84 17.51
N LEU A 29 8.94 -7.43 16.74
CA LEU A 29 9.26 -8.54 15.86
C LEU A 29 10.35 -8.14 14.84
N PRO A 30 11.20 -9.09 14.39
CA PRO A 30 12.28 -8.83 13.43
C PRO A 30 11.78 -8.65 11.99
N VAL A 31 10.64 -7.98 11.82
CA VAL A 31 9.97 -7.63 10.57
C VAL A 31 10.18 -6.14 10.31
N GLN A 32 10.64 -5.82 9.09
CA GLN A 32 10.93 -4.45 8.66
C GLN A 32 9.72 -3.78 8.00
N ASN A 33 8.96 -4.53 7.20
CA ASN A 33 7.89 -3.97 6.36
C ASN A 33 6.53 -4.27 6.97
N TRP A 34 5.72 -3.23 7.13
CA TRP A 34 4.36 -3.30 7.66
C TRP A 34 3.42 -2.49 6.79
N GLY A 35 2.21 -2.98 6.59
CA GLY A 35 1.24 -2.29 5.77
C GLY A 35 -0.20 -2.65 6.10
N PHE A 36 -1.11 -1.96 5.43
CA PHE A 36 -2.55 -2.17 5.53
C PHE A 36 -3.25 -1.54 4.31
N LYS A 37 -4.56 -1.76 4.21
CA LYS A 37 -5.39 -1.25 3.11
C LYS A 37 -6.02 0.09 3.45
N ASP A 38 -6.42 0.84 2.42
CA ASP A 38 -7.18 2.09 2.56
C ASP A 38 -8.64 1.87 3.01
N VAL A 39 -9.11 0.63 3.04
CA VAL A 39 -10.45 0.25 3.50
C VAL A 39 -10.38 -0.32 4.92
N GLY A 40 -11.33 0.07 5.78
CA GLY A 40 -11.50 -0.45 7.14
C GLY A 40 -11.08 0.50 8.25
N LEU A 41 -10.26 1.51 7.94
CA LEU A 41 -9.89 2.58 8.88
C LEU A 41 -10.15 3.96 8.27
N GLU A 42 -10.64 4.87 9.09
CA GLU A 42 -10.75 6.29 8.73
C GLU A 42 -9.35 6.91 8.56
N PRO A 43 -9.16 7.89 7.64
CA PRO A 43 -7.85 8.47 7.33
C PRO A 43 -7.04 8.98 8.54
N GLY A 44 -7.72 9.52 9.56
CA GLY A 44 -7.08 9.93 10.81
C GLY A 44 -6.41 8.77 11.56
N LYS A 45 -7.10 7.62 11.67
CA LYS A 45 -6.57 6.41 12.29
C LYS A 45 -5.44 5.80 11.46
N MET A 46 -5.56 5.85 10.13
CA MET A 46 -4.50 5.40 9.22
C MET A 46 -3.22 6.21 9.43
N LYS A 47 -3.34 7.54 9.53
CA LYS A 47 -2.20 8.43 9.77
C LYS A 47 -1.52 8.17 11.12
N GLU A 48 -2.31 7.96 12.18
CA GLU A 48 -1.76 7.59 13.49
C GLU A 48 -0.98 6.27 13.44
N LEU A 49 -1.57 5.23 12.82
CA LEU A 49 -0.93 3.92 12.71
C LEU A 49 0.36 3.97 11.88
N CYS A 50 0.33 4.69 10.75
CA CYS A 50 1.52 4.92 9.92
C CYS A 50 2.63 5.62 10.71
N ALA A 51 2.29 6.67 11.47
CA ALA A 51 3.26 7.37 12.32
C ALA A 51 3.89 6.44 13.37
N MET A 52 3.08 5.62 14.06
CA MET A 52 3.59 4.64 15.03
C MET A 52 4.55 3.63 14.39
N MET A 53 4.24 3.15 13.19
CA MET A 53 5.13 2.23 12.45
C MET A 53 6.46 2.90 12.13
N LYS A 54 6.45 4.16 11.69
CA LYS A 54 7.67 4.92 11.37
C LYS A 54 8.50 5.24 12.62
N GLU A 55 7.86 5.61 13.72
CA GLU A 55 8.52 5.82 15.03
C GLU A 55 9.22 4.55 15.53
N ALA A 56 8.66 3.38 15.23
CA ALA A 56 9.29 2.08 15.49
C ALA A 56 10.35 1.67 14.44
N GLY A 57 10.73 2.57 13.53
CA GLY A 57 11.74 2.35 12.50
C GLY A 57 11.32 1.40 11.37
N LYS A 58 10.00 1.19 11.18
CA LYS A 58 9.45 0.31 10.15
C LYS A 58 9.28 1.05 8.81
N THR A 59 9.31 0.28 7.73
CA THR A 59 8.90 0.76 6.40
C THR A 59 7.42 0.48 6.21
N THR A 60 6.69 1.50 5.75
CA THR A 60 5.23 1.52 5.69
C THR A 60 4.69 1.37 4.28
N TYR A 61 3.66 0.55 4.13
CA TYR A 61 3.06 0.20 2.85
C TYR A 61 1.54 0.43 2.89
N LEU A 62 1.02 1.24 1.98
CA LEU A 62 -0.41 1.33 1.71
C LEU A 62 -0.76 0.47 0.50
N GLU A 63 -1.70 -0.45 0.68
CA GLU A 63 -2.34 -1.17 -0.42
C GLU A 63 -3.68 -0.53 -0.75
N VAL A 64 -3.88 -0.19 -2.02
CA VAL A 64 -5.16 0.27 -2.54
C VAL A 64 -5.54 -0.65 -3.68
N VAL A 65 -6.67 -1.34 -3.59
CA VAL A 65 -7.18 -2.21 -4.68
C VAL A 65 -8.27 -1.47 -5.44
N THR A 66 -7.86 -0.42 -6.14
CA THR A 66 -8.73 0.37 -7.03
C THR A 66 -8.10 0.47 -8.40
N TYR A 67 -8.95 0.52 -9.43
CA TYR A 67 -8.50 0.36 -10.82
C TYR A 67 -8.87 1.53 -11.73
N SER A 68 -9.71 2.47 -11.28
CA SER A 68 -9.94 3.70 -12.03
C SER A 68 -8.81 4.70 -11.75
N GLU A 69 -8.52 5.56 -12.73
CA GLU A 69 -7.48 6.59 -12.62
C GLU A 69 -7.74 7.55 -11.45
N GLU A 70 -9.00 7.98 -11.27
CA GLU A 70 -9.40 8.87 -10.18
C GLU A 70 -9.15 8.25 -8.81
N GLU A 71 -9.52 6.98 -8.62
CA GLU A 71 -9.32 6.27 -7.36
C GLU A 71 -7.84 5.98 -7.09
N CYS A 72 -7.06 5.65 -8.11
CA CYS A 72 -5.61 5.48 -7.99
C CYS A 72 -4.95 6.78 -7.54
N LEU A 73 -5.34 7.92 -8.13
CA LEU A 73 -4.81 9.23 -7.75
C LEU A 73 -5.23 9.62 -6.32
N ARG A 74 -6.48 9.31 -5.92
CA ARG A 74 -6.95 9.49 -4.54
C ARG A 74 -6.13 8.65 -3.56
N GLY A 75 -5.85 7.40 -3.91
CA GLY A 75 -5.02 6.49 -3.12
C GLY A 75 -3.59 7.02 -2.94
N ALA A 76 -2.98 7.56 -4.00
CA ALA A 76 -1.66 8.17 -3.92
C ALA A 76 -1.61 9.40 -3.01
N LYS A 77 -2.61 10.28 -3.10
CA LYS A 77 -2.72 11.44 -2.19
C LYS A 77 -2.89 11.01 -0.74
N LEU A 78 -3.76 10.03 -0.48
CA LEU A 78 -3.96 9.46 0.85
C LEU A 78 -2.66 8.86 1.42
N ALA A 79 -1.90 8.13 0.60
CA ALA A 79 -0.60 7.56 1.00
C ALA A 79 0.35 8.67 1.49
N VAL A 80 0.47 9.76 0.72
CA VAL A 80 1.33 10.90 1.05
C VAL A 80 0.83 11.63 2.30
N GLU A 81 -0.48 11.90 2.40
CA GLU A 81 -1.10 12.62 3.53
C GLU A 81 -0.97 11.88 4.86
N CYS A 82 -1.05 10.54 4.83
CA CYS A 82 -0.82 9.65 5.97
C CYS A 82 0.67 9.38 6.24
N GLY A 83 1.56 9.72 5.30
CA GLY A 83 3.01 9.61 5.45
C GLY A 83 3.61 8.24 5.15
N PHE A 84 2.93 7.41 4.34
CA PHE A 84 3.44 6.11 3.92
C PHE A 84 4.71 6.22 3.07
N ASP A 85 5.56 5.18 3.12
CA ASP A 85 6.77 5.11 2.30
C ASP A 85 6.50 4.48 0.93
N CYS A 86 5.53 3.57 0.84
CA CYS A 86 5.23 2.80 -0.36
C CYS A 86 3.72 2.74 -0.65
N LEU A 87 3.35 2.84 -1.92
CA LEU A 87 2.01 2.59 -2.44
C LEU A 87 2.01 1.39 -3.39
N LEU A 88 1.07 0.47 -3.19
CA LEU A 88 0.88 -0.73 -4.01
C LEU A 88 -0.60 -0.96 -4.34
N GLY A 89 -0.87 -1.80 -5.34
CA GLY A 89 -2.22 -2.30 -5.67
C GLY A 89 -2.99 -1.53 -6.75
N THR A 90 -2.43 -0.42 -7.26
CA THR A 90 -3.05 0.41 -8.30
C THR A 90 -2.76 -0.09 -9.71
N ILE A 91 -3.50 0.42 -10.71
CA ILE A 91 -3.07 0.41 -12.11
C ILE A 91 -2.17 1.62 -12.39
N TYR A 92 -1.18 1.46 -13.27
CA TYR A 92 -0.34 2.57 -13.71
C TYR A 92 -1.16 3.56 -14.54
N TYR A 93 -1.09 4.84 -14.17
CA TYR A 93 -1.55 5.97 -14.96
C TYR A 93 -0.51 7.07 -14.91
N ASP A 94 -0.28 7.76 -16.02
CA ASP A 94 0.67 8.87 -16.08
C ASP A 94 0.33 9.97 -15.07
N SER A 95 -0.96 10.25 -14.84
CA SER A 95 -1.41 11.23 -13.85
C SER A 95 -1.00 10.88 -12.42
N VAL A 96 -1.02 9.59 -12.07
CA VAL A 96 -0.59 9.10 -10.75
C VAL A 96 0.92 9.19 -10.63
N MET A 97 1.65 8.75 -11.65
CA MET A 97 3.11 8.83 -11.69
C MET A 97 3.61 10.28 -11.63
N ASP A 98 2.98 11.19 -12.36
CA ASP A 98 3.32 12.61 -12.35
C ASP A 98 3.10 13.24 -10.98
N TYR A 99 2.04 12.85 -10.26
CA TYR A 99 1.87 13.25 -8.86
C TYR A 99 2.94 12.64 -7.96
N VAL A 100 3.18 11.33 -8.03
CA VAL A 100 4.16 10.61 -7.20
C VAL A 100 5.55 11.22 -7.32
N LYS A 101 6.00 11.59 -8.52
CA LYS A 101 7.30 12.23 -8.78
C LYS A 101 7.52 13.55 -8.01
N THR A 102 6.45 14.17 -7.50
CA THR A 102 6.53 15.37 -6.66
C THR A 102 6.72 15.07 -5.18
N THR A 103 6.85 13.80 -4.80
CA THR A 103 6.86 13.28 -3.43
C THR A 103 7.97 12.26 -3.22
N ASP A 104 8.18 11.83 -1.98
CA ASP A 104 9.13 10.74 -1.64
C ASP A 104 8.47 9.34 -1.66
N LEU A 105 7.19 9.26 -2.06
CA LEU A 105 6.43 8.00 -2.08
C LEU A 105 6.99 7.05 -3.14
N LYS A 106 7.33 5.83 -2.74
CA LYS A 106 7.68 4.77 -3.70
C LYS A 106 6.41 4.14 -4.26
N TYR A 107 6.36 3.97 -5.56
CA TYR A 107 5.15 3.56 -6.26
C TYR A 107 5.34 2.22 -6.98
N PHE A 108 4.46 1.27 -6.69
CA PHE A 108 4.49 -0.10 -7.17
C PHE A 108 3.13 -0.51 -7.77
N PRO A 109 2.75 0.05 -8.94
CA PRO A 109 1.54 -0.37 -9.63
C PRO A 109 1.65 -1.82 -10.13
N PHE A 110 0.51 -2.44 -10.39
CA PHE A 110 0.46 -3.72 -11.09
C PHE A 110 0.90 -3.58 -12.55
N VAL A 111 1.54 -4.63 -13.04
CA VAL A 111 1.81 -4.87 -14.47
C VAL A 111 0.89 -5.98 -14.98
N GLY A 112 0.66 -6.04 -16.28
CA GLY A 112 -0.29 -6.95 -16.90
C GLY A 112 -1.72 -6.41 -16.91
N LYS A 113 -2.68 -7.31 -17.07
CA LYS A 113 -4.11 -7.00 -17.01
C LYS A 113 -4.66 -7.46 -15.66
N VAL A 114 -5.18 -6.52 -14.88
CA VAL A 114 -5.82 -6.82 -13.59
C VAL A 114 -7.32 -6.96 -13.78
N SER A 115 -7.92 -7.96 -13.16
CA SER A 115 -9.36 -8.15 -13.14
C SER A 115 -9.84 -8.67 -11.78
N GLN A 116 -11.14 -8.50 -11.49
CA GLN A 116 -11.80 -8.97 -10.26
C GLN A 116 -11.31 -8.33 -8.95
N SER A 117 -12.01 -8.67 -7.87
CA SER A 117 -11.61 -8.41 -6.48
C SER A 117 -12.01 -9.65 -5.65
N PRO A 118 -11.05 -10.44 -5.09
CA PRO A 118 -9.60 -10.27 -5.15
C PRO A 118 -9.01 -10.26 -6.57
N SER A 119 -7.87 -9.59 -6.74
CA SER A 119 -7.27 -9.36 -8.06
C SER A 119 -6.72 -10.64 -8.71
N ILE A 120 -6.99 -10.80 -10.00
CA ILE A 120 -6.35 -11.76 -10.89
C ILE A 120 -5.46 -11.00 -11.85
N LEU A 121 -4.18 -11.39 -11.88
CA LEU A 121 -3.17 -10.87 -12.81
C LEU A 121 -3.10 -11.76 -14.05
N GLU A 122 -3.43 -11.20 -15.21
CA GLU A 122 -3.40 -11.87 -16.50
C GLU A 122 -2.35 -11.25 -17.43
N GLY A 123 -1.88 -12.03 -18.43
CA GLY A 123 -0.93 -11.58 -19.44
C GLY A 123 0.29 -12.52 -19.56
N SER A 124 1.12 -12.29 -20.58
CA SER A 124 2.42 -12.94 -20.69
C SER A 124 3.48 -12.18 -19.89
N CYS A 125 4.60 -12.85 -19.57
CA CYS A 125 5.74 -12.17 -18.96
C CYS A 125 6.27 -11.02 -19.85
N ASP A 126 6.35 -11.23 -21.17
CA ASP A 126 6.79 -10.19 -22.10
C ASP A 126 5.89 -8.95 -22.05
N TYR A 127 4.57 -9.14 -22.02
CA TYR A 127 3.61 -8.04 -21.89
C TYR A 127 3.77 -7.27 -20.57
N MET A 128 4.07 -7.97 -19.48
CA MET A 128 4.34 -7.33 -18.19
C MET A 128 5.68 -6.58 -18.18
N LEU A 129 6.70 -7.08 -18.88
CA LEU A 129 8.00 -6.43 -19.00
C LEU A 129 7.94 -5.14 -19.82
N GLU A 130 7.06 -5.05 -20.82
CA GLU A 130 6.83 -3.81 -21.59
C GLU A 130 6.27 -2.66 -20.74
N GLN A 131 5.74 -2.96 -19.54
CA GLN A 131 5.13 -1.99 -18.63
C GLN A 131 6.00 -1.64 -17.40
N ALA A 132 7.12 -2.35 -17.21
CA ALA A 132 7.96 -2.27 -16.01
C ALA A 132 9.01 -1.15 -16.05
#